data_AF-A0A4Z2D7Q8-F1
#
_entry.id   AF-A0A4Z2D7Q8-F1
#
_cell.length_a   1.000
_cell.length_b   1.000
_cell.length_c   1.000
_cell.angle_alpha   90.00
_cell.angle_beta   90.00
_cell.angle_gamma   90.00
#
_symmetry.space_group_name_H-M   'P 1'
#
loop_
_entity.id
_entity.type
_entity.pdbx_description
1 polymer ?
#
loop_
_entity_poly.entity_id
_entity_poly.type
_entity_poly.pdbx_seq_one_letter_code
_entity_poly.pdbx_strand_id
1 'polypeptide(L)'
;MLPKSTGDNKYTEGMIPGYSGDVPHMNFKYGGTYRSLSDECVDQLVREYKCAEMKQNKLKEAACQFPKLHPLEKDPLVKNHLNTWTDDMIRMNSAFNTIRSPTEAPIPGYKGFIPRMDTTETGLAKRYHEAAQSSLETFRSECKNHFDNMDMPMTRLNTSSQQFSTMPITPNSKYYSARIFRQEGMIPDYEGHIHGYKYHVGKNFGNTTRDLEVCAHPYSSYGEYTKIRDSSLS
;
A
#
# COMPACT_ATOMS: atom_id res chain seq x y z
N MET A 1 27.12 -38.17 -17.78
CA MET A 1 26.47 -39.43 -17.34
C MET A 1 26.09 -39.27 -15.87
N LEU A 2 24.81 -39.43 -15.53
CA LEU A 2 24.34 -39.32 -14.14
C LEU A 2 24.80 -40.55 -13.32
N PRO A 3 25.03 -40.39 -12.00
CA PRO A 3 25.53 -41.48 -11.15
C PRO A 3 24.50 -42.60 -10.97
N LYS A 4 24.99 -43.83 -10.78
CA LYS A 4 24.16 -44.98 -10.39
C LYS A 4 23.48 -44.73 -9.05
N SER A 5 22.30 -45.29 -8.85
CA SER A 5 21.49 -45.06 -7.64
C SER A 5 22.20 -45.61 -6.39
N THR A 6 22.53 -44.72 -5.45
CA THR A 6 23.13 -45.06 -4.13
C THR A 6 22.08 -44.96 -2.99
N GLY A 7 20.79 -44.81 -3.31
CA GLY A 7 19.71 -44.68 -2.33
C GLY A 7 19.41 -43.24 -1.90
N ASP A 8 20.43 -42.39 -1.72
CA ASP A 8 20.28 -41.00 -1.28
C ASP A 8 20.38 -39.96 -2.43
N ASN A 9 20.71 -40.41 -3.64
CA ASN A 9 20.92 -39.54 -4.80
C ASN A 9 19.57 -39.19 -5.45
N LYS A 10 19.21 -37.90 -5.46
CA LYS A 10 17.94 -37.41 -6.05
C LYS A 10 17.85 -37.52 -7.58
N TYR A 11 18.99 -37.56 -8.27
CA TYR A 11 19.09 -37.73 -9.71
C TYR A 11 19.86 -39.01 -10.00
N THR A 12 19.18 -40.02 -10.53
CA THR A 12 19.77 -41.33 -10.84
C THR A 12 19.67 -41.60 -12.35
N GLU A 13 20.48 -42.54 -12.84
CA GLU A 13 20.40 -43.07 -14.20
C GLU A 13 18.98 -43.55 -14.60
N GLY A 14 18.12 -43.86 -13.62
CA GLY A 14 16.73 -44.29 -13.79
C GLY A 14 15.69 -43.20 -13.53
N MET A 15 15.71 -42.10 -14.30
CA MET A 15 14.52 -41.23 -14.38
C MET A 15 13.28 -42.05 -14.78
N ILE A 16 12.12 -41.72 -14.20
CA ILE A 16 10.91 -42.55 -14.21
C ILE A 16 10.22 -42.51 -15.58
N PRO A 17 9.99 -43.66 -16.25
CA PRO A 17 9.10 -43.74 -17.41
C PRO A 17 7.70 -43.27 -17.03
N GLY A 18 7.19 -42.23 -17.68
CA GLY A 18 5.87 -41.65 -17.39
C GLY A 18 5.89 -40.35 -16.59
N TYR A 19 7.05 -39.75 -16.32
CA TYR A 19 7.09 -38.36 -15.85
C TYR A 19 6.52 -37.42 -16.92
N SER A 20 5.31 -36.91 -16.68
CA SER A 20 4.61 -35.92 -17.52
C SER A 20 4.71 -34.49 -16.96
N GLY A 21 5.60 -34.26 -15.99
CA GLY A 21 5.79 -32.94 -15.39
C GLY A 21 6.53 -31.99 -16.31
N ASP A 22 6.61 -30.73 -15.92
CA ASP A 22 7.32 -29.70 -16.69
C ASP A 22 8.82 -29.98 -16.75
N VAL A 23 9.41 -29.79 -17.93
CA VAL A 23 10.85 -29.89 -18.19
C VAL A 23 11.30 -28.52 -18.70
N PRO A 24 12.16 -27.80 -17.95
CA PRO A 24 12.61 -26.47 -18.33
C PRO A 24 13.19 -26.46 -19.75
N HIS A 25 12.83 -25.46 -20.56
CA HIS A 25 13.24 -25.31 -21.97
C HIS A 25 12.64 -26.32 -22.97
N MET A 26 11.85 -27.29 -22.52
CA MET A 26 11.28 -28.32 -23.40
C MET A 26 10.31 -27.74 -24.44
N ASN A 27 9.58 -26.69 -24.07
CA ASN A 27 8.66 -25.96 -24.97
C ASN A 27 9.37 -25.31 -26.17
N PHE A 28 10.71 -25.28 -26.21
CA PHE A 28 11.49 -24.69 -27.30
C PHE A 28 12.31 -25.74 -28.08
N LYS A 29 12.11 -27.04 -27.80
CA LYS A 29 12.86 -28.14 -28.39
C LYS A 29 11.92 -29.07 -29.17
N TYR A 30 12.31 -29.43 -30.39
CA TYR A 30 11.47 -30.21 -31.32
C TYR A 30 12.31 -31.19 -32.13
N GLY A 31 11.67 -32.21 -32.72
CA GLY A 31 12.30 -33.09 -33.70
C GLY A 31 13.15 -34.24 -33.14
N GLY A 32 13.23 -34.39 -31.82
CA GLY A 32 13.92 -35.49 -31.13
C GLY A 32 12.98 -36.32 -30.25
N THR A 33 13.51 -37.41 -29.69
CA THR A 33 12.77 -38.18 -28.68
C THR A 33 12.64 -37.38 -27.38
N TYR A 34 11.53 -37.58 -26.64
CA TYR A 34 11.34 -36.90 -25.36
C TYR A 34 12.53 -37.07 -24.40
N ARG A 35 13.13 -38.26 -24.37
CA ARG A 35 14.32 -38.54 -23.55
C ARG A 35 15.52 -37.67 -23.94
N SER A 36 15.90 -37.68 -25.21
CA SER A 36 17.05 -36.92 -25.68
C SER A 36 16.86 -35.41 -25.49
N LEU A 37 15.66 -34.90 -25.79
CA LEU A 37 15.34 -33.48 -25.60
C LEU A 37 15.32 -33.11 -24.11
N SER A 38 14.85 -33.99 -23.22
CA SER A 38 14.88 -33.76 -21.77
C SER A 38 16.31 -33.68 -21.25
N ASP A 39 17.18 -34.61 -21.67
CA ASP A 39 18.59 -34.61 -21.28
C ASP A 39 19.29 -33.33 -21.75
N GLU A 40 19.06 -32.90 -22.99
CA GLU A 40 19.57 -31.63 -23.52
C GLU A 40 19.05 -30.41 -22.74
N CYS A 41 17.77 -30.41 -22.37
CA CYS A 41 17.14 -29.35 -21.58
C CYS A 41 17.78 -29.22 -20.19
N VAL A 42 18.01 -30.35 -19.52
CA VAL A 42 18.68 -30.39 -18.21
C VAL A 42 20.12 -29.90 -18.34
N ASP A 43 20.85 -30.36 -19.35
CA ASP A 43 22.22 -29.90 -19.61
C ASP A 43 22.28 -28.40 -19.88
N GLN A 44 21.35 -27.87 -20.67
CA GLN A 44 21.24 -26.44 -20.94
C GLN A 44 20.97 -25.64 -19.65
N LEU A 45 19.99 -26.08 -18.85
CA LEU A 45 19.65 -25.44 -17.58
C LEU A 45 20.85 -25.39 -16.62
N VAL A 46 21.58 -26.50 -16.48
CA VAL A 46 22.77 -26.57 -15.62
C VAL A 46 23.87 -25.63 -16.13
N ARG A 47 24.06 -25.53 -17.45
CA ARG A 47 25.03 -24.60 -18.05
C ARG A 47 24.66 -23.15 -17.78
N GLU A 48 23.40 -22.80 -17.94
CA GLU A 48 22.90 -21.43 -17.72
C GLU A 48 23.10 -21.00 -16.26
N TYR A 49 22.71 -21.85 -15.30
CA TYR A 49 22.94 -21.59 -13.87
C TYR A 49 24.42 -21.35 -13.57
N LYS A 50 25.32 -22.24 -14.03
CA LYS A 50 26.77 -22.12 -13.81
C LYS A 50 27.35 -20.86 -14.46
N CYS A 51 26.93 -20.53 -15.67
CA CYS A 51 27.35 -19.31 -16.37
C CYS A 51 26.88 -18.05 -15.65
N ALA A 52 25.64 -18.03 -15.16
CA ALA A 52 25.10 -16.91 -14.39
C ALA A 52 25.85 -16.73 -13.07
N GLU A 53 26.14 -17.83 -12.36
CA GLU A 53 26.95 -17.83 -11.14
C GLU A 53 28.37 -17.30 -11.40
N MET A 54 29.03 -17.76 -12.46
CA MET A 54 30.36 -17.26 -12.83
C MET A 54 30.34 -15.76 -13.17
N LYS A 55 29.31 -15.28 -13.89
CA LYS A 55 29.15 -13.84 -14.18
C LYS A 55 28.92 -13.03 -12.91
N GLN A 56 28.10 -13.53 -11.99
CA GLN A 56 27.88 -12.92 -10.67
C GLN A 56 29.18 -12.83 -9.86
N ASN A 57 29.98 -13.91 -9.84
CA ASN A 57 31.25 -13.94 -9.12
C ASN A 57 32.27 -12.97 -9.73
N LYS A 58 32.41 -12.94 -11.06
CA LYS A 58 33.25 -11.96 -11.75
C LYS A 58 32.81 -10.52 -11.47
N LEU A 59 31.50 -10.26 -11.44
CA LEU A 59 30.97 -8.94 -11.10
C LEU A 59 31.27 -8.57 -9.65
N LYS A 60 31.13 -9.51 -8.71
CA LYS A 60 31.50 -9.31 -7.30
C LYS A 60 33.00 -9.03 -7.15
N GLU A 61 33.86 -9.81 -7.80
CA GLU A 61 35.30 -9.59 -7.80
C GLU A 61 35.64 -8.20 -8.32
N ALA A 62 35.07 -7.78 -9.45
CA ALA A 62 35.27 -6.44 -10.01
C ALA A 62 34.70 -5.34 -9.09
N ALA A 63 33.52 -5.55 -8.50
CA ALA A 63 32.90 -4.58 -7.60
C ALA A 63 33.71 -4.41 -6.29
N CYS A 64 34.34 -5.48 -5.80
CA CYS A 64 35.20 -5.44 -4.62
C CYS A 64 36.53 -4.70 -4.84
N GLN A 65 36.95 -4.46 -6.10
CA GLN A 65 38.16 -3.68 -6.40
C GLN A 65 38.00 -2.19 -6.07
N PHE A 66 36.76 -1.69 -6.05
CA PHE A 66 36.46 -0.30 -5.77
C PHE A 66 35.87 -0.13 -4.37
N PRO A 67 36.15 0.99 -3.68
CA PRO A 67 35.51 1.27 -2.39
C PRO A 67 34.00 1.40 -2.58
N LYS A 68 33.23 0.98 -1.56
CA LYS A 68 31.77 1.09 -1.57
C LYS A 68 31.36 2.56 -1.73
N LEU A 69 30.73 2.89 -2.86
CA LEU A 69 30.25 4.24 -3.12
C LEU A 69 29.18 4.63 -2.10
N HIS A 70 29.21 5.89 -1.67
CA HIS A 70 28.16 6.46 -0.83
C HIS A 70 27.08 7.09 -1.74
N PRO A 71 25.80 7.03 -1.35
CA PRO A 71 24.74 7.73 -2.07
C PRO A 71 25.02 9.24 -2.10
N LEU A 72 25.05 9.83 -3.29
CA LEU A 72 25.30 11.27 -3.51
C LEU A 72 24.15 12.16 -3.03
N GLU A 73 23.00 11.59 -2.64
CA GLU A 73 21.85 12.31 -2.11
C GLU A 73 22.19 13.15 -0.87
N LYS A 74 23.19 12.72 -0.10
CA LYS A 74 23.59 13.38 1.16
C LYS A 74 24.55 14.55 0.94
N ASP A 75 25.16 14.68 -0.23
CA ASP A 75 26.07 15.79 -0.50
C ASP A 75 25.24 17.04 -0.88
N PRO A 76 25.17 18.06 -0.01
CA PRO A 76 24.41 19.27 -0.30
C PRO A 76 24.92 19.98 -1.56
N LEU A 77 26.22 19.85 -1.89
CA LEU A 77 26.82 20.53 -3.02
C LEU A 77 26.36 19.93 -4.35
N VAL A 78 26.33 18.59 -4.44
CA VAL A 78 25.81 17.86 -5.61
C VAL A 78 24.31 18.09 -5.76
N LYS A 79 23.55 18.04 -4.66
CA LYS A 79 22.11 18.32 -4.67
C LYS A 79 21.82 19.74 -5.17
N ASN A 80 22.53 20.73 -4.64
CA ASN A 80 22.37 22.12 -5.06
C ASN A 80 22.73 22.30 -6.54
N HIS A 81 23.83 21.70 -7.00
CA HIS A 81 24.23 21.77 -8.40
C HIS A 81 23.20 21.11 -9.34
N LEU A 82 22.62 19.97 -8.95
CA LEU A 82 21.59 19.29 -9.73
C LEU A 82 20.31 20.14 -9.83
N ASN A 83 19.93 20.81 -8.74
CA ASN A 83 18.82 21.75 -8.73
C ASN A 83 19.10 22.93 -9.67
N THR A 84 20.27 23.57 -9.56
CA THR A 84 20.66 24.68 -10.46
C THR A 84 20.64 24.27 -11.92
N TRP A 85 21.19 23.09 -12.25
CA TRP A 85 21.18 22.59 -13.62
C TRP A 85 19.75 22.34 -14.12
N THR A 86 18.87 21.79 -13.27
CA THR A 86 17.48 21.53 -13.61
C THR A 86 16.73 22.84 -13.85
N ASP A 87 16.91 23.84 -12.99
CA ASP A 87 16.34 25.17 -13.13
C ASP A 87 16.82 25.86 -14.42
N ASP A 88 18.11 25.75 -14.74
CA ASP A 88 18.68 26.28 -15.98
C ASP A 88 18.16 25.55 -17.22
N MET A 89 18.04 24.23 -17.18
CA MET A 89 17.43 23.44 -18.26
C MET A 89 15.96 23.80 -18.47
N ILE A 90 15.19 23.98 -17.40
CA ILE A 90 13.80 24.44 -17.47
C ILE A 90 13.74 25.85 -18.08
N ARG A 91 14.62 26.76 -17.65
CA ARG A 91 14.70 28.13 -18.18
C ARG A 91 15.07 28.17 -19.65
N MET A 92 16.01 27.32 -20.09
CA MET A 92 16.41 27.26 -21.51
C MET A 92 15.31 26.60 -22.36
N ASN A 93 14.61 25.60 -21.82
CA ASN A 93 13.51 24.94 -22.50
C ASN A 93 12.16 25.67 -22.38
N SER A 94 12.01 26.67 -21.50
CA SER A 94 10.76 27.41 -21.35
C SER A 94 10.39 28.23 -22.59
N ALA A 95 11.35 28.46 -23.50
CA ALA A 95 11.10 29.05 -24.80
C ALA A 95 10.44 28.06 -25.80
N PHE A 96 10.61 26.75 -25.62
CA PHE A 96 10.14 25.71 -26.55
C PHE A 96 9.00 24.85 -25.99
N ASN A 97 8.96 24.64 -24.67
CA ASN A 97 7.86 23.98 -23.98
C ASN A 97 7.14 25.02 -23.14
N THR A 98 5.95 25.43 -23.57
CA THR A 98 5.00 26.15 -22.72
C THR A 98 4.64 25.21 -21.58
N ILE A 99 5.38 25.28 -20.47
CA ILE A 99 5.00 24.62 -19.23
C ILE A 99 3.64 25.19 -18.89
N ARG A 100 2.61 24.36 -19.06
CA ARG A 100 1.24 24.78 -18.82
C ARG A 100 1.15 25.26 -17.39
N SER A 101 0.48 26.40 -17.20
CA SER A 101 0.32 26.94 -15.85
C SER A 101 -0.31 25.86 -14.98
N PRO A 102 0.06 25.75 -13.69
CA PRO A 102 -0.51 24.74 -12.83
C PRO A 102 -2.05 24.75 -12.86
N THR A 103 -2.68 25.92 -13.06
CA THR A 103 -4.14 26.13 -13.10
C THR A 103 -4.70 26.07 -14.52
N GLU A 104 -3.85 25.94 -15.53
CA GLU A 104 -4.28 25.84 -16.92
C GLU A 104 -5.10 24.56 -17.13
N ALA A 105 -6.17 24.70 -17.90
CA ALA A 105 -6.98 23.56 -18.28
C ALA A 105 -6.14 22.51 -19.04
N PRO A 106 -6.41 21.21 -18.84
CA PRO A 106 -5.69 20.16 -19.54
C PRO A 106 -5.96 20.21 -21.05
N ILE A 107 -5.14 19.48 -21.81
CA ILE A 107 -5.23 19.44 -23.28
C ILE A 107 -6.66 19.07 -23.73
N PRO A 108 -7.14 19.64 -24.85
CA PRO A 108 -8.40 19.22 -25.45
C PRO A 108 -8.43 17.70 -25.65
N GLY A 109 -9.51 17.04 -25.21
CA GLY A 109 -9.65 15.58 -25.28
C GLY A 109 -9.13 14.83 -24.03
N TYR A 110 -8.58 15.53 -23.04
CA TYR A 110 -8.31 14.93 -21.73
C TYR A 110 -9.63 14.49 -21.06
N LYS A 111 -9.68 13.22 -20.64
CA LYS A 111 -10.85 12.59 -19.97
C LYS A 111 -10.52 12.09 -18.56
N GLY A 112 -9.35 12.47 -18.04
CA GLY A 112 -8.94 12.11 -16.68
C GLY A 112 -9.66 12.93 -15.62
N PHE A 113 -9.43 12.57 -14.36
CA PHE A 113 -10.03 13.23 -13.21
C PHE A 113 -9.47 14.65 -13.00
N ILE A 114 -10.35 15.61 -12.73
CA ILE A 114 -9.98 16.98 -12.33
C ILE A 114 -10.57 17.25 -10.93
N PRO A 115 -9.73 17.55 -9.91
CA PRO A 115 -10.20 17.87 -8.58
C PRO A 115 -11.22 19.01 -8.61
N ARG A 116 -12.28 18.91 -7.79
CA ARG A 116 -13.34 19.92 -7.64
C ARG A 116 -14.17 20.20 -8.90
N MET A 117 -13.99 19.46 -9.99
CA MET A 117 -14.78 19.71 -11.20
C MET A 117 -16.21 19.19 -11.07
N ASP A 118 -16.37 17.94 -10.67
CA ASP A 118 -17.69 17.30 -10.59
C ASP A 118 -18.31 17.38 -9.19
N THR A 119 -17.49 17.57 -8.15
CA THR A 119 -17.91 17.48 -6.75
C THR A 119 -18.36 18.82 -6.15
N THR A 120 -17.99 19.94 -6.77
CA THR A 120 -18.33 21.28 -6.30
C THR A 120 -18.97 22.10 -7.41
N GLU A 121 -19.65 23.18 -7.05
CA GLU A 121 -20.37 24.05 -8.00
C GLU A 121 -19.44 24.74 -9.02
N THR A 122 -18.13 24.70 -8.79
CA THR A 122 -17.09 25.31 -9.63
C THR A 122 -17.08 24.80 -11.07
N GLY A 123 -17.44 23.54 -11.30
CA GLY A 123 -17.49 22.94 -12.64
C GLY A 123 -18.89 22.85 -13.26
N LEU A 124 -19.95 23.17 -12.52
CA LEU A 124 -21.32 23.10 -13.02
C LEU A 124 -21.61 24.20 -14.05
N ALA A 125 -22.33 23.84 -15.12
CA ALA A 125 -22.81 24.74 -16.17
C ALA A 125 -21.72 25.59 -16.89
N LYS A 126 -20.45 25.22 -16.81
CA LYS A 126 -19.33 25.89 -17.50
C LYS A 126 -18.79 25.05 -18.66
N ARG A 127 -18.06 25.68 -19.58
CA ARG A 127 -17.29 24.94 -20.58
C ARG A 127 -16.16 24.18 -19.88
N TYR A 128 -15.78 23.04 -20.43
CA TYR A 128 -14.78 22.15 -19.83
C TYR A 128 -13.48 22.87 -19.40
N HIS A 129 -12.93 23.74 -20.24
CA HIS A 129 -11.68 24.45 -19.91
C HIS A 129 -11.86 25.47 -18.77
N GLU A 130 -12.98 26.20 -18.73
CA GLU A 130 -13.29 27.16 -17.66
C GLU A 130 -13.59 26.42 -16.34
N ALA A 131 -14.34 25.32 -16.42
CA ALA A 131 -14.63 24.43 -15.30
C ALA A 131 -13.33 23.85 -14.72
N ALA A 132 -12.45 23.31 -15.58
CA ALA A 132 -11.18 22.76 -15.18
C ALA A 132 -10.27 23.80 -14.51
N GLN A 133 -10.14 24.97 -15.11
CA GLN A 133 -9.33 26.07 -14.57
C GLN A 133 -9.84 26.51 -13.19
N SER A 134 -11.13 26.83 -13.07
CA SER A 134 -11.75 27.28 -11.82
C SER A 134 -11.66 26.24 -10.71
N SER A 135 -11.81 24.96 -11.06
CA SER A 135 -11.75 23.84 -10.10
C SER A 135 -10.32 23.60 -9.60
N LEU A 136 -9.33 23.66 -10.50
CA LEU A 136 -7.90 23.59 -10.12
C LEU A 136 -7.48 24.77 -9.25
N GLU A 137 -8.01 25.97 -9.50
CA GLU A 137 -7.74 27.16 -8.70
C GLU A 137 -8.29 27.03 -7.28
N THR A 138 -9.53 26.54 -7.17
CA THR A 138 -10.19 26.26 -5.89
C THR A 138 -9.43 25.19 -5.12
N PHE A 139 -9.04 24.09 -5.79
CA PHE A 139 -8.23 23.05 -5.16
C PHE A 139 -6.88 23.58 -4.65
N ARG A 140 -6.22 24.46 -5.41
CA ARG A 140 -4.97 25.09 -4.96
C ARG A 140 -5.15 25.97 -3.74
N SER A 141 -6.19 26.82 -3.72
CA SER A 141 -6.42 27.70 -2.58
C SER A 141 -6.75 26.89 -1.32
N GLU A 142 -7.54 25.83 -1.44
CA GLU A 142 -7.81 24.88 -0.35
C GLU A 142 -6.52 24.22 0.18
N CYS A 143 -5.68 23.70 -0.72
CA CYS A 143 -4.39 23.11 -0.34
C CYS A 143 -3.50 24.12 0.38
N LYS A 144 -3.40 25.35 -0.14
CA LYS A 144 -2.61 26.42 0.50
C LYS A 144 -3.15 26.73 1.89
N ASN A 145 -4.46 26.96 2.01
CA ASN A 145 -5.11 27.23 3.29
C ASN A 145 -4.89 26.08 4.28
N HIS A 146 -4.91 24.83 3.82
CA HIS A 146 -4.63 23.67 4.66
C HIS A 146 -3.19 23.69 5.20
N PHE A 147 -2.19 23.95 4.35
CA PHE A 147 -0.80 24.07 4.78
C PHE A 147 -0.60 25.26 5.71
N ASP A 148 -1.17 26.44 5.39
CA ASP A 148 -1.10 27.63 6.24
C ASP A 148 -1.72 27.37 7.63
N ASN A 149 -2.82 26.60 7.69
CA ASN A 149 -3.44 26.19 8.96
C ASN A 149 -2.60 25.16 9.73
N MET A 150 -1.84 24.30 9.04
CA MET A 150 -0.92 23.35 9.68
C MET A 150 0.32 24.05 10.24
N ASP A 151 0.78 25.13 9.59
CA ASP A 151 1.89 25.97 10.06
C ASP A 151 1.49 26.88 11.23
N MET A 152 0.17 27.10 11.44
CA MET A 152 -0.31 27.84 12.60
C MET A 152 -0.04 27.02 13.87
N PRO A 153 0.55 27.63 14.93
CA PRO A 153 0.78 26.94 16.19
C PRO A 153 -0.56 26.50 16.76
N MET A 154 -0.82 25.19 16.70
CA MET A 154 -2.03 24.61 17.27
C MET A 154 -2.00 24.86 18.78
N THR A 155 -2.92 25.70 19.26
CA THR A 155 -3.14 25.87 20.69
C THR A 155 -3.45 24.49 21.26
N ARG A 156 -2.53 23.92 22.03
CA ARG A 156 -2.79 22.69 22.77
C ARG A 156 -3.99 23.00 23.66
N LEU A 157 -5.17 22.47 23.32
CA LEU A 157 -6.25 22.38 24.27
C LEU A 157 -5.64 21.68 25.48
N ASN A 158 -5.73 22.32 26.63
CA ASN A 158 -5.21 21.80 27.88
C ASN A 158 -5.99 20.51 28.16
N THR A 159 -5.44 19.36 27.75
CA THR A 159 -5.82 18.03 28.23
C THR A 159 -5.24 17.82 29.63
N SER A 160 -5.22 18.88 30.46
CA SER A 160 -5.31 18.68 31.89
C SER A 160 -6.57 17.88 32.08
N SER A 161 -6.37 16.62 32.46
CA SER A 161 -7.40 15.65 32.78
C SER A 161 -8.47 16.34 33.61
N GLN A 162 -9.56 16.78 32.96
CA GLN A 162 -10.82 16.89 33.66
C GLN A 162 -10.98 15.51 34.26
N GLN A 163 -10.94 15.45 35.59
CA GLN A 163 -11.25 14.25 36.33
C GLN A 163 -12.66 13.86 35.87
N PHE A 164 -12.74 12.99 34.87
CA PHE A 164 -14.00 12.42 34.44
C PHE A 164 -14.55 11.76 35.69
N SER A 165 -15.70 12.27 36.15
CA SER A 165 -16.43 11.62 37.23
C SER A 165 -16.58 10.15 36.84
N THR A 166 -16.26 9.27 37.78
CA THR A 166 -16.20 7.80 37.60
C THR A 166 -17.58 7.17 37.38
N MET A 167 -18.58 7.97 37.00
CA MET A 167 -19.95 7.55 36.80
C MET A 167 -20.22 7.41 35.30
N PRO A 168 -20.72 6.25 34.84
CA PRO A 168 -21.08 6.08 33.43
C PRO A 168 -22.21 7.05 33.09
N ILE A 169 -21.92 8.00 32.19
CA ILE A 169 -22.96 8.79 31.54
C ILE A 169 -23.83 7.79 30.79
N THR A 170 -25.06 7.56 31.27
CA THR A 170 -26.08 6.89 30.47
C THR A 170 -26.29 7.75 29.23
N PRO A 171 -25.92 7.29 28.03
CA PRO A 171 -26.04 8.11 26.84
C PRO A 171 -27.52 8.37 26.60
N ASN A 172 -27.93 9.64 26.72
CA ASN A 172 -29.22 10.07 26.22
C ASN A 172 -29.25 9.69 24.73
N SER A 173 -30.27 8.90 24.33
CA SER A 173 -30.51 8.32 23.00
C SER A 173 -30.38 9.29 21.81
N LYS A 174 -30.20 10.59 22.05
CA LYS A 174 -30.19 11.66 21.06
C LYS A 174 -28.81 12.02 20.49
N TYR A 175 -27.70 11.45 20.99
CA TYR A 175 -26.37 11.79 20.49
C TYR A 175 -25.77 10.66 19.65
N TYR A 176 -25.37 11.01 18.41
CA TYR A 176 -24.49 10.23 17.56
C TYR A 176 -23.16 10.01 18.29
N SER A 177 -23.06 8.99 19.14
CA SER A 177 -21.79 8.61 19.76
C SER A 177 -20.84 8.17 18.64
N ALA A 178 -19.62 8.73 18.61
CA ALA A 178 -18.52 8.28 17.72
C ALA A 178 -18.02 6.85 18.03
N ARG A 179 -18.74 6.14 18.88
CA ARG A 179 -18.49 4.78 19.33
C ARG A 179 -18.87 3.81 18.20
N ILE A 180 -17.90 3.00 17.79
CA ILE A 180 -18.07 2.00 16.73
C ILE A 180 -19.08 0.91 17.17
N PHE A 181 -18.96 0.41 18.40
CA PHE A 181 -19.80 -0.66 18.95
C PHE A 181 -20.92 -0.10 19.84
N ARG A 182 -22.17 -0.17 19.38
CA ARG A 182 -23.32 0.47 20.02
C ARG A 182 -24.05 -0.48 20.97
N GLN A 183 -24.63 0.05 22.06
CA GLN A 183 -25.43 -0.74 22.99
C GLN A 183 -26.70 -1.32 22.37
N GLU A 184 -27.24 -0.65 21.36
CA GLU A 184 -28.39 -1.14 20.57
C GLU A 184 -28.03 -2.29 19.62
N GLY A 185 -26.75 -2.65 19.52
CA GLY A 185 -26.22 -3.65 18.60
C GLY A 185 -25.56 -3.02 17.38
N MET A 186 -24.92 -3.85 16.57
CA MET A 186 -24.33 -3.37 15.32
C MET A 186 -25.40 -3.19 14.26
N ILE A 187 -25.20 -2.18 13.40
CA ILE A 187 -26.06 -1.92 12.25
C ILE A 187 -26.05 -3.17 11.34
N PRO A 188 -27.21 -3.60 10.81
CA PRO A 188 -27.26 -4.64 9.78
C PRO A 188 -26.25 -4.36 8.66
N ASP A 189 -25.66 -5.41 8.08
CA ASP A 189 -24.65 -5.32 7.01
C ASP A 189 -23.31 -4.68 7.43
N TYR A 190 -23.04 -4.54 8.73
CA TYR A 190 -21.68 -4.23 9.18
C TYR A 190 -20.72 -5.40 8.87
N GLU A 191 -19.85 -5.21 7.87
CA GLU A 191 -18.86 -6.21 7.43
C GLU A 191 -17.53 -6.18 8.23
N GLY A 192 -17.41 -5.29 9.23
CA GLY A 192 -16.20 -5.16 10.02
C GLY A 192 -16.04 -6.25 11.10
N HIS A 193 -14.89 -6.24 11.78
CA HIS A 193 -14.61 -7.21 12.85
C HIS A 193 -15.41 -6.91 14.12
N ILE A 194 -16.05 -7.95 14.67
CA ILE A 194 -16.76 -7.89 15.95
C ILE A 194 -16.14 -8.91 16.91
N HIS A 195 -15.55 -8.42 17.99
CA HIS A 195 -14.91 -9.26 18.99
C HIS A 195 -15.92 -10.22 19.64
N GLY A 196 -15.59 -11.51 19.69
CA GLY A 196 -16.44 -12.54 20.30
C GLY A 196 -17.57 -13.07 19.41
N TYR A 197 -17.88 -12.40 18.30
CA TYR A 197 -19.02 -12.76 17.44
C TYR A 197 -18.95 -14.19 16.89
N LYS A 198 -17.77 -14.63 16.43
CA LYS A 198 -17.58 -15.98 15.85
C LYS A 198 -17.88 -17.14 16.80
N TYR A 199 -17.95 -16.89 18.11
CA TYR A 199 -18.22 -17.92 19.11
C TYR A 199 -19.71 -18.02 19.48
N HIS A 200 -20.55 -17.16 18.92
CA HIS A 200 -21.99 -17.13 19.18
C HIS A 200 -22.75 -17.62 17.95
N VAL A 201 -23.63 -18.61 18.15
CA VAL A 201 -24.44 -19.23 17.08
C VAL A 201 -25.89 -19.29 17.55
N GLY A 202 -26.85 -19.21 16.61
CA GLY A 202 -28.28 -19.45 16.89
C GLY A 202 -29.10 -18.20 17.24
N LYS A 203 -28.52 -17.00 17.17
CA LYS A 203 -29.23 -15.71 17.31
C LYS A 203 -29.10 -14.90 16.02
N ASN A 204 -30.06 -14.00 15.77
CA ASN A 204 -29.95 -13.05 14.66
C ASN A 204 -28.80 -12.05 14.93
N PHE A 205 -28.26 -11.45 13.87
CA PHE A 205 -27.09 -10.57 13.95
C PHE A 205 -27.23 -9.45 15.00
N GLY A 206 -28.40 -8.80 15.04
CA GLY A 206 -28.69 -7.75 16.02
C GLY A 206 -28.63 -8.25 17.46
N ASN A 207 -29.29 -9.37 17.78
CA ASN A 207 -29.30 -9.91 19.14
C ASN A 207 -27.91 -10.44 19.53
N THR A 208 -27.23 -11.14 18.62
CA THR A 208 -25.85 -11.61 18.86
C THR A 208 -24.94 -10.44 19.21
N THR A 209 -25.00 -9.36 18.44
CA THR A 209 -24.11 -8.22 18.66
C THR A 209 -24.44 -7.41 19.90
N ARG A 210 -25.71 -7.34 20.32
CA ARG A 210 -26.13 -6.71 21.59
C ARG A 210 -25.61 -7.43 22.83
N ASP A 211 -25.59 -8.77 22.77
CA ASP A 211 -25.19 -9.61 23.90
C ASP A 211 -23.66 -9.66 24.10
N LEU A 212 -22.89 -9.29 23.06
CA LEU A 212 -21.44 -9.24 23.16
C LEU A 212 -20.98 -8.13 24.10
N GLU A 213 -19.96 -8.43 24.91
CA GLU A 213 -19.36 -7.48 25.84
C GLU A 213 -18.92 -6.18 25.16
N VAL A 214 -18.55 -6.25 23.87
CA VAL A 214 -18.13 -5.10 23.06
C VAL A 214 -19.23 -4.04 22.89
N CYS A 215 -20.49 -4.47 22.90
CA CYS A 215 -21.66 -3.60 22.78
C CYS A 215 -22.37 -3.40 24.11
N ALA A 216 -22.41 -4.42 24.97
CA ALA A 216 -23.20 -4.44 26.20
C ALA A 216 -22.67 -3.53 27.32
N HIS A 217 -21.50 -2.90 27.15
CA HIS A 217 -20.86 -2.11 28.21
C HIS A 217 -21.22 -0.60 28.15
N PRO A 218 -21.23 0.11 29.30
CA PRO A 218 -21.65 1.52 29.39
C PRO A 218 -20.54 2.55 29.10
N TYR A 219 -19.27 2.13 29.10
CA TYR A 219 -18.11 3.02 28.91
C TYR A 219 -18.03 3.63 27.51
N SER A 220 -17.23 4.68 27.32
CA SER A 220 -17.14 5.38 26.03
C SER A 220 -16.60 4.47 24.90
N SER A 221 -15.64 3.60 25.22
CA SER A 221 -14.96 2.70 24.29
C SER A 221 -14.69 1.33 24.92
N TYR A 222 -14.60 0.29 24.09
CA TYR A 222 -14.33 -1.07 24.58
C TYR A 222 -12.98 -1.20 25.28
N GLY A 223 -11.96 -0.46 24.82
CA GLY A 223 -10.65 -0.45 25.48
C GLY A 223 -10.67 0.16 26.89
N GLU A 224 -11.59 1.07 27.19
CA GLU A 224 -11.76 1.62 28.53
C GLU A 224 -12.45 0.60 29.46
N TYR A 225 -13.46 -0.11 28.94
CA TYR A 225 -14.12 -1.19 29.64
C TYR A 225 -13.15 -2.31 30.03
N THR A 226 -12.32 -2.78 29.10
CA THR A 226 -11.35 -3.85 29.40
C THR A 226 -10.34 -3.42 30.45
N LYS A 227 -9.80 -2.19 30.36
CA LYS A 227 -8.88 -1.66 31.39
C LYS A 227 -9.48 -1.68 32.78
N ILE A 228 -10.72 -1.23 32.94
CA ILE A 228 -11.39 -1.18 34.25
C ILE A 228 -11.70 -2.59 34.74
N ARG A 229 -12.22 -3.45 33.85
CA ARG A 229 -12.54 -4.85 34.18
C ARG A 229 -11.29 -5.59 34.64
N ASP A 230 -10.19 -5.48 33.90
CA ASP A 230 -8.95 -6.19 34.21
C ASP A 230 -8.29 -5.62 35.49
N SER A 231 -8.41 -4.31 35.73
CA SER A 231 -7.98 -3.67 36.99
C SER A 231 -8.84 -4.08 38.19
N SER A 232 -10.08 -4.51 37.98
CA SER A 232 -10.97 -5.00 39.05
C SER A 232 -10.82 -6.50 39.36
N LEU A 233 -10.08 -7.22 38.52
CA LEU A 233 -9.80 -8.66 38.63
C LEU A 233 -8.40 -8.96 39.18
N SER A 234 -7.59 -7.92 39.43
CA SER A 234 -6.24 -8.01 40.03
C SER A 234 -6.26 -7.60 41.51
#